data_AF-A0A1I0A308-F1
#
_entry.id   AF-A0A1I0A308-F1
#
_cell.length_a   1.000
_cell.length_b   1.000
_cell.length_c   1.000
_cell.angle_alpha   90.00
_cell.angle_beta   90.00
_cell.angle_gamma   90.00
#
_symmetry.space_group_name_H-M   'P 1'
#
loop_
_entity.id
_entity.type
_entity.pdbx_description
1 polymer ?
#
loop_
_entity_poly.entity_id
_entity_poly.type
_entity_poly.pdbx_seq_one_letter_code
_entity_poly.pdbx_strand_id
1 'polypeptide(L)'
;MISIFPKEEIPGTIRKVFELEPEVFIKARDFYHRNKDMRHHKVVVYDNGEPVFCFGWNKNNPTNLDPDDPKVQMHLSNYWDYSTSDEGLDYSYVDRYQLMIFEELEEYSYHSARIVQAHNPQIVIVFLDKYASFFFSENEKLVIADSEEALYKKHPEFKELRTIRAFPELKWDVQGVFMGKVPSYTIMSSLYWLKREFYYGPENPDKTFYLIKQPVKENGLTAVINNVIGVKQKIRSLRPEFIPVVDLGIAGDPNQFAGVSGEDVWGMFFEQISEYTLQEVYNSQHVILDQNSNLTLNPYMTEFTFSNQRAELVYGKDLQYRRDVIEHTNEVLDAVFPKDKKRILAVVVRGSDYLIPRTSKYVPHGLSARETLDKAIKYVDEKGFDFVYLATEEQGILELFTGSALKDRLIFTKQKRIDFRKEEYQDKLLLEVFADDHEDDPIARTLDYIATLEGLTRCDALLANVTCGAVTYALGRGTTYEFVDVSKIADGMQSAR
;
A
#
# COMPACT_ATOMS: atom_id res chain seq x y z
N MET A 1 4.57 14.34 16.56
CA MET A 1 4.87 15.57 15.81
C MET A 1 4.73 16.76 16.73
N ILE A 2 5.55 17.78 16.58
CA ILE A 2 5.48 19.03 17.35
C ILE A 2 4.80 20.10 16.51
N SER A 3 3.78 20.73 17.07
CA SER A 3 3.09 21.86 16.44
C SER A 3 3.36 23.15 17.19
N ILE A 4 3.33 24.25 16.46
CA ILE A 4 3.38 25.59 17.03
C ILE A 4 1.98 25.99 17.48
N PHE A 5 1.88 26.56 18.68
CA PHE A 5 0.69 27.19 19.22
C PHE A 5 1.00 28.66 19.50
N PRO A 6 0.04 29.55 19.25
CA PRO A 6 0.27 30.98 19.29
C PRO A 6 0.49 31.48 20.72
N LYS A 7 1.00 32.72 20.86
CA LYS A 7 1.37 33.33 22.15
C LYS A 7 0.21 33.36 23.14
N GLU A 8 -1.01 33.51 22.66
CA GLU A 8 -2.25 33.54 23.44
C GLU A 8 -2.53 32.20 24.14
N GLU A 9 -1.93 31.11 23.65
CA GLU A 9 -2.09 29.78 24.21
C GLU A 9 -0.95 29.35 25.13
N ILE A 10 -0.05 30.27 25.52
CA ILE A 10 0.99 30.01 26.51
C ILE A 10 0.33 29.64 27.84
N PRO A 11 0.74 28.51 28.48
CA PRO A 11 0.13 28.07 29.71
C PRO A 11 0.42 29.05 30.86
N GLY A 12 -0.57 29.29 31.73
CA GLY A 12 -0.39 30.12 32.92
C GLY A 12 0.66 29.58 33.91
N THR A 13 1.05 28.31 33.81
CA THR A 13 2.20 27.73 34.53
C THR A 13 3.22 27.21 33.52
N ILE A 14 4.36 27.89 33.43
CA ILE A 14 5.46 27.53 32.53
C ILE A 14 6.31 26.44 33.20
N ARG A 15 6.40 25.27 32.57
CA ARG A 15 7.17 24.13 33.06
C ARG A 15 8.48 23.91 32.31
N LYS A 16 8.57 24.39 31.08
CA LYS A 16 9.74 24.27 30.24
C LYS A 16 9.79 25.44 29.26
N VAL A 17 11.01 25.94 29.05
CA VAL A 17 11.32 26.98 28.08
C VAL A 17 12.46 26.53 27.17
N PHE A 18 12.46 27.03 25.95
CA PHE A 18 13.61 27.04 25.05
C PHE A 18 13.80 28.44 24.46
N GLU A 19 15.04 28.77 24.12
CA GLU A 19 15.32 29.92 23.27
C GLU A 19 15.13 29.54 21.81
N LEU A 20 14.69 30.49 21.00
CA LEU A 20 14.53 30.35 19.56
C LEU A 20 15.91 30.18 18.94
N GLU A 21 16.09 29.06 18.25
CA GLU A 21 17.30 28.73 17.53
C GLU A 21 16.97 27.74 16.41
N PRO A 22 17.86 27.54 15.41
CA PRO A 22 17.56 26.67 14.27
C PRO A 22 17.13 25.26 14.66
N GLU A 23 17.73 24.67 15.70
CA GLU A 23 17.47 23.28 16.09
C GLU A 23 16.42 23.14 17.20
N VAL A 24 15.63 24.18 17.47
CA VAL A 24 14.65 24.17 18.58
C VAL A 24 13.56 23.09 18.42
N PHE A 25 13.16 22.76 17.18
CA PHE A 25 12.24 21.64 16.91
C PHE A 25 12.86 20.30 17.34
N ILE A 26 14.13 20.06 17.01
CA ILE A 26 14.85 18.85 17.42
C ILE A 26 14.98 18.78 18.94
N LYS A 27 15.33 19.91 19.59
CA LYS A 27 15.41 19.98 21.07
C LYS A 27 14.07 19.67 21.73
N ALA A 28 12.97 20.20 21.18
CA ALA A 28 11.63 19.90 21.66
C ALA A 28 11.23 18.44 21.44
N ARG A 29 11.57 17.85 20.28
CA ARG A 29 11.30 16.44 19.95
C ARG A 29 11.97 15.54 20.96
N ASP A 30 13.27 15.73 21.16
CA ASP A 30 14.09 14.99 22.09
C ASP A 30 13.59 15.13 23.53
N PHE A 31 13.18 16.34 23.91
CA PHE A 31 12.58 16.59 25.22
C PHE A 31 11.30 15.78 25.42
N TYR A 32 10.33 15.83 24.50
CA TYR A 32 9.10 15.05 24.59
C TYR A 32 9.32 13.54 24.45
N HIS A 33 10.38 13.13 23.73
CA HIS A 33 10.76 11.73 23.63
C HIS A 33 11.22 11.19 24.99
N ARG A 34 12.13 11.91 25.66
CA ARG A 34 12.71 11.54 26.95
C ARG A 34 11.75 11.74 28.13
N ASN A 35 10.79 12.67 28.01
CA ASN A 35 9.85 13.05 29.09
C ASN A 35 8.41 12.78 28.65
N LYS A 36 7.97 11.52 28.71
CA LYS A 36 6.63 11.10 28.25
C LYS A 36 5.50 11.78 29.02
N ASP A 37 5.70 12.00 30.32
CA ASP A 37 4.80 12.74 31.20
C ASP A 37 4.63 14.19 30.75
N MET A 38 5.62 14.80 30.11
CA MET A 38 5.54 16.19 29.65
C MET A 38 4.73 16.38 28.36
N ARG A 39 4.31 15.31 27.67
CA ARG A 39 3.62 15.38 26.37
C ARG A 39 2.26 16.07 26.37
N HIS A 40 1.64 16.25 27.54
CA HIS A 40 0.40 17.01 27.71
C HIS A 40 0.64 18.49 28.09
N HIS A 41 1.91 18.89 28.22
CA HIS A 41 2.31 20.26 28.51
C HIS A 41 2.94 20.93 27.28
N LYS A 42 2.81 22.25 27.21
CA LYS A 42 3.45 23.08 26.19
C LYS A 42 4.83 23.56 26.64
N VAL A 43 5.76 23.62 25.70
CA VAL A 43 7.09 24.20 25.90
C VAL A 43 7.09 25.62 25.33
N VAL A 44 7.39 26.62 26.13
CA VAL A 44 7.37 28.02 25.69
C VAL A 44 8.68 28.35 24.97
N VAL A 45 8.59 29.02 23.82
CA VAL A 45 9.76 29.47 23.05
C VAL A 45 9.92 30.98 23.22
N TYR A 46 11.12 31.37 23.61
CA TYR A 46 11.54 32.75 23.80
C TYR A 46 12.40 33.20 22.63
N ASP A 47 12.25 34.44 22.19
CA ASP A 47 13.16 35.10 21.27
C ASP A 47 13.64 36.39 21.92
N ASN A 48 14.95 36.48 22.16
CA ASN A 48 15.58 37.63 22.82
C ASN A 48 14.90 38.04 24.15
N GLY A 49 14.51 37.06 24.96
CA GLY A 49 13.90 37.28 26.28
C GLY A 49 12.38 37.52 26.26
N GLU A 50 11.74 37.54 25.09
CA GLU A 50 10.28 37.66 24.95
C GLU A 50 9.64 36.34 24.50
N PRO A 51 8.53 35.89 25.10
CA PRO A 51 7.84 34.70 24.63
C PRO A 51 7.14 34.98 23.28
N VAL A 52 7.41 34.15 22.28
CA VAL A 52 6.92 34.33 20.91
C VAL A 52 5.84 33.32 20.51
N PHE A 53 5.98 32.06 20.92
CA PHE A 53 5.00 30.99 20.71
C PHE A 53 5.29 29.84 21.69
N CYS A 54 4.51 28.76 21.62
CA CYS A 54 4.81 27.55 22.36
C CYS A 54 4.65 26.30 21.50
N PHE A 55 5.47 25.29 21.78
CA PHE A 55 5.37 23.97 21.18
C PHE A 55 4.41 23.09 21.98
N GLY A 56 3.63 22.29 21.27
CA GLY A 56 2.87 21.19 21.86
C GLY A 56 3.12 19.88 21.11
N TRP A 57 3.08 18.77 21.85
CA TRP A 57 3.20 17.45 21.26
C TRP A 57 1.85 16.95 20.78
N ASN A 58 1.79 16.59 19.51
CA ASN A 58 0.66 15.92 18.88
C ASN A 58 1.01 14.48 18.55
N LYS A 59 0.13 13.55 18.91
CA LYS A 59 0.22 12.15 18.49
C LYS A 59 -0.15 12.08 17.01
N ASN A 60 0.63 11.38 16.20
CA ASN A 60 0.28 11.12 14.80
C ASN A 60 -0.82 10.05 14.78
N ASN A 61 -2.07 10.47 14.88
CA ASN A 61 -3.24 9.62 14.75
C ASN A 61 -4.09 10.12 13.57
N PRO A 62 -4.64 9.23 12.73
CA PRO A 62 -5.60 9.64 11.71
C PRO A 62 -6.81 10.35 12.34
N THR A 63 -7.19 11.52 11.83
CA THR A 63 -8.31 12.31 12.36
C THR A 63 -9.63 12.07 11.65
N ASN A 64 -9.60 11.39 10.50
CA ASN A 64 -10.76 11.13 9.64
C ASN A 64 -11.26 9.68 9.68
N LEU A 65 -10.86 8.92 10.70
CA LEU A 65 -11.25 7.53 10.92
C LEU A 65 -11.90 7.37 12.29
N ASP A 66 -12.74 6.35 12.42
CA ASP A 66 -13.32 5.95 13.71
C ASP A 66 -12.18 5.54 14.66
N PRO A 67 -12.17 5.95 15.94
CA PRO A 67 -11.17 5.51 16.92
C PRO A 67 -11.01 3.99 17.01
N ASP A 68 -12.07 3.22 16.75
CA ASP A 68 -12.08 1.76 16.77
C ASP A 68 -11.68 1.14 15.42
N ASP A 69 -11.43 1.96 14.38
CA ASP A 69 -10.96 1.46 13.08
C ASP A 69 -9.60 0.76 13.22
N PRO A 70 -9.43 -0.47 12.68
CA PRO A 70 -8.17 -1.20 12.73
C PRO A 70 -6.96 -0.42 12.18
N LYS A 71 -7.16 0.58 11.31
CA LYS A 71 -6.11 1.47 10.80
C LYS A 71 -5.67 2.51 11.84
N VAL A 72 -6.55 2.96 12.73
CA VAL A 72 -6.20 3.85 13.85
C VAL A 72 -5.45 3.07 14.93
N GLN A 73 -5.76 1.79 15.08
CA GLN A 73 -5.03 0.88 15.96
C GLN A 73 -3.63 0.51 15.43
N MET A 74 -3.31 0.86 14.18
CA MET A 74 -1.93 0.74 13.67
C MET A 74 -1.05 1.75 14.41
N HIS A 75 -0.08 1.25 15.18
CA HIS A 75 0.91 2.10 15.84
C HIS A 75 1.82 2.77 14.80
N LEU A 76 1.45 3.97 14.37
CA LEU A 76 2.30 4.82 13.55
C LEU A 76 3.53 5.22 14.35
N SER A 77 4.70 4.80 13.87
CA SER A 77 5.96 5.19 14.51
C SER A 77 6.25 6.64 14.22
N ASN A 78 6.35 7.45 15.28
CA ASN A 78 6.92 8.79 15.14
C ASN A 78 8.37 8.68 14.68
N TYR A 79 8.80 9.61 13.84
CA TYR A 79 10.20 9.80 13.53
C TYR A 79 10.87 10.46 14.73
N TRP A 80 11.66 9.70 15.48
CA TRP A 80 12.42 10.21 16.62
C TRP A 80 13.89 10.44 16.29
N ASP A 81 14.40 9.69 15.32
CA ASP A 81 15.80 9.69 14.92
C ASP A 81 15.88 10.07 13.44
N TYR A 82 15.98 11.37 13.20
CA TYR A 82 16.17 11.98 11.88
C TYR A 82 16.94 13.30 12.04
N SER A 83 17.73 13.63 11.03
CA SER A 83 18.60 14.80 10.95
C SER A 83 18.55 15.44 9.56
N THR A 84 18.79 16.75 9.50
CA THR A 84 18.92 17.46 8.21
C THR A 84 20.20 17.12 7.46
N SER A 85 21.12 16.41 8.11
CA SER A 85 22.36 15.87 7.53
C SER A 85 22.24 14.42 7.06
N ASP A 86 21.04 13.82 7.08
CA ASP A 86 20.89 12.42 6.68
C ASP A 86 21.11 12.25 5.17
N GLU A 87 22.04 11.37 4.80
CA GLU A 87 22.35 11.06 3.41
C GLU A 87 21.55 9.86 2.89
N GLY A 88 21.35 9.71 1.59
CA GLY A 88 20.68 8.51 1.03
C GLY A 88 19.18 8.41 1.32
N LEU A 89 18.51 9.56 1.47
CA LEU A 89 17.06 9.68 1.49
C LEU A 89 16.46 9.48 0.09
N ASP A 90 15.18 9.08 0.03
CA ASP A 90 14.47 8.91 -1.23
C ASP A 90 13.72 10.20 -1.63
N TYR A 91 14.37 11.05 -2.41
CA TYR A 91 13.78 12.29 -2.92
C TYR A 91 12.88 12.10 -4.14
N SER A 92 12.77 10.88 -4.67
CA SER A 92 12.09 10.67 -5.94
C SER A 92 10.64 11.18 -5.90
N TYR A 93 9.98 11.17 -4.73
CA TYR A 93 8.56 11.55 -4.60
C TYR A 93 8.38 13.06 -4.80
N VAL A 94 9.20 13.82 -4.08
CA VAL A 94 9.17 15.27 -4.03
C VAL A 94 9.74 15.89 -5.30
N ASP A 95 10.72 15.24 -5.95
CA ASP A 95 11.31 15.69 -7.22
C ASP A 95 10.32 15.70 -8.40
N ARG A 96 9.12 15.14 -8.22
CA ARG A 96 8.03 15.20 -9.22
C ARG A 96 7.31 16.54 -9.21
N TYR A 97 7.50 17.35 -8.18
CA TYR A 97 6.82 18.62 -7.97
C TYR A 97 7.79 19.79 -8.14
N GLN A 98 7.25 20.92 -8.59
CA GLN A 98 8.00 22.17 -8.76
C GLN A 98 7.67 23.17 -7.64
N LEU A 99 6.53 23.00 -6.98
CA LEU A 99 6.05 23.83 -5.89
C LEU A 99 5.57 22.95 -4.73
N MET A 100 6.03 23.24 -3.52
CA MET A 100 5.57 22.62 -2.28
C MET A 100 4.93 23.69 -1.40
N ILE A 101 3.66 23.51 -1.04
CA ILE A 101 2.92 24.43 -0.17
C ILE A 101 2.64 23.73 1.15
N PHE A 102 3.21 24.22 2.25
CA PHE A 102 2.89 23.79 3.61
C PHE A 102 1.84 24.73 4.21
N GLU A 103 0.72 24.18 4.67
CA GLU A 103 -0.38 24.96 5.27
C GLU A 103 -0.01 25.51 6.65
N GLU A 104 0.74 24.74 7.43
CA GLU A 104 1.21 25.12 8.76
C GLU A 104 2.70 24.83 8.93
N LEU A 105 3.40 25.63 9.74
CA LEU A 105 4.73 25.30 10.20
C LEU A 105 4.67 24.39 11.44
N GLU A 106 4.88 23.10 11.20
CA GLU A 106 5.12 22.08 12.22
C GLU A 106 6.46 21.35 12.00
N GLU A 107 6.85 20.51 12.95
CA GLU A 107 8.11 19.76 12.97
C GLU A 107 8.53 19.14 11.63
N TYR A 108 7.63 18.41 10.98
CA TYR A 108 7.89 17.69 9.74
C TYR A 108 7.92 18.60 8.52
N SER A 109 7.08 19.64 8.45
CA SER A 109 7.12 20.66 7.41
C SER A 109 8.42 21.48 7.48
N TYR A 110 8.85 21.84 8.70
CA TYR A 110 10.12 22.51 8.95
C TYR A 110 11.28 21.65 8.46
N HIS A 111 11.31 20.38 8.86
CA HIS A 111 12.35 19.45 8.48
C HIS A 111 12.36 19.17 6.97
N SER A 112 11.21 18.79 6.41
CA SER A 112 11.04 18.48 4.99
C SER A 112 11.46 19.65 4.12
N ALA A 113 11.06 20.89 4.47
CA ALA A 113 11.45 22.06 3.71
C ALA A 113 12.98 22.22 3.63
N ARG A 114 13.68 22.05 4.76
CA ARG A 114 15.15 22.17 4.80
C ARG A 114 15.84 21.12 3.92
N ILE A 115 15.46 19.85 4.05
CA ILE A 115 16.13 18.77 3.32
C ILE A 115 15.79 18.81 1.82
N VAL A 116 14.55 19.15 1.46
CA VAL A 116 14.16 19.27 0.05
C VAL A 116 14.86 20.47 -0.60
N GLN A 117 14.92 21.63 0.06
CA GLN A 117 15.61 22.80 -0.48
C GLN A 117 17.12 22.55 -0.65
N ALA A 118 17.73 21.81 0.29
CA ALA A 118 19.14 21.44 0.23
C ALA A 118 19.44 20.45 -0.92
N HIS A 119 18.54 19.49 -1.15
CA HIS A 119 18.64 18.52 -2.24
C HIS A 119 18.39 19.16 -3.62
N ASN A 120 17.30 19.91 -3.75
CA ASN A 120 16.86 20.49 -5.01
C ASN A 120 16.44 21.95 -4.81
N PRO A 121 17.36 22.92 -4.97
CA PRO A 121 17.07 24.34 -4.75
C PRO A 121 16.14 24.94 -5.82
N GLN A 122 15.76 24.19 -6.85
CA GLN A 122 14.83 24.67 -7.87
C GLN A 122 13.37 24.54 -7.45
N ILE A 123 13.06 23.64 -6.52
CA ILE A 123 11.73 23.49 -5.93
C ILE A 123 11.43 24.76 -5.14
N VAL A 124 10.27 25.35 -5.43
CA VAL A 124 9.75 26.50 -4.68
C VAL A 124 9.04 25.95 -3.44
N ILE A 125 9.40 26.47 -2.26
CA ILE A 125 8.75 26.15 -1.00
C ILE A 125 7.91 27.34 -0.56
N VAL A 126 6.68 27.07 -0.16
CA VAL A 126 5.76 28.08 0.37
C VAL A 126 5.27 27.62 1.73
N PHE A 127 5.28 28.52 2.69
CA PHE A 127 4.53 28.38 3.94
C PHE A 127 3.34 29.33 3.94
N LEU A 128 2.15 28.81 4.26
CA LEU A 128 0.94 29.61 4.50
C LEU A 128 0.79 30.03 5.98
N ASP A 129 1.88 29.92 6.72
CA ASP A 129 1.95 30.18 8.15
C ASP A 129 3.05 31.20 8.46
N LYS A 130 2.66 32.31 9.08
CA LYS A 130 3.55 33.41 9.47
C LYS A 130 4.66 32.96 10.42
N TYR A 131 4.48 31.89 11.20
CA TYR A 131 5.53 31.39 12.10
C TYR A 131 6.76 30.90 11.34
N ALA A 132 6.65 30.59 10.04
CA ALA A 132 7.79 30.30 9.17
C ALA A 132 8.85 31.41 9.17
N SER A 133 8.46 32.66 9.39
CA SER A 133 9.37 33.81 9.39
C SER A 133 10.40 33.80 10.54
N PHE A 134 10.14 33.05 11.61
CA PHE A 134 11.12 32.85 12.68
C PHE A 134 12.27 31.92 12.27
N PHE A 135 12.09 31.13 11.22
CA PHE A 135 12.99 30.04 10.84
C PHE A 135 13.58 30.18 9.44
N PHE A 136 12.88 30.89 8.55
CA PHE A 136 13.23 31.01 7.15
C PHE A 136 13.23 32.48 6.72
N SER A 137 14.18 32.82 5.85
CA SER A 137 14.20 34.11 5.15
C SER A 137 13.60 33.96 3.76
N GLU A 138 12.65 34.83 3.43
CA GLU A 138 12.02 34.83 2.11
C GLU A 138 13.04 35.10 1.00
N ASN A 139 12.87 34.39 -0.12
CA ASN A 139 13.63 34.56 -1.36
C ASN A 139 12.81 34.00 -2.54
N GLU A 140 13.37 33.98 -3.75
CA GLU A 140 12.67 33.50 -4.95
C GLU A 140 12.23 32.02 -4.88
N LYS A 141 12.84 31.22 -4.00
CA LYS A 141 12.59 29.79 -3.82
C LYS A 141 11.94 29.44 -2.48
N LEU A 142 11.81 30.40 -1.57
CA LEU A 142 11.10 30.21 -0.30
C LEU A 142 10.23 31.44 -0.03
N VAL A 143 8.91 31.26 -0.05
CA VAL A 143 7.93 32.35 0.12
C VAL A 143 7.06 32.09 1.34
N ILE A 144 6.73 33.14 2.08
CA ILE A 144 5.77 33.08 3.19
C ILE A 144 4.57 33.94 2.80
N ALA A 145 3.37 33.39 2.89
CA ALA A 145 2.15 34.07 2.50
C ALA A 145 1.04 33.85 3.52
N ASP A 146 0.14 34.82 3.68
CA ASP A 146 -1.00 34.70 4.62
C ASP A 146 -2.08 33.73 4.11
N SER A 147 -2.14 33.52 2.79
CA SER A 147 -3.10 32.63 2.14
C SER A 147 -2.65 32.28 0.72
N GLU A 148 -3.25 31.25 0.14
CA GLU A 148 -3.05 30.93 -1.28
C GLU A 148 -3.50 32.03 -2.22
N GLU A 149 -4.59 32.72 -1.89
CA GLU A 149 -5.09 33.82 -2.70
C GLU A 149 -4.06 34.95 -2.74
N ALA A 150 -3.45 35.27 -1.60
CA ALA A 150 -2.36 36.22 -1.51
C ALA A 150 -1.11 35.74 -2.27
N LEU A 151 -0.74 34.46 -2.12
CA LEU A 151 0.36 33.82 -2.83
C LEU A 151 0.21 33.98 -4.35
N TYR A 152 -0.90 33.53 -4.91
CA TYR A 152 -1.11 33.53 -6.36
C TYR A 152 -1.43 34.91 -6.94
N LYS A 153 -1.84 35.87 -6.11
CA LYS A 153 -1.92 37.28 -6.52
C LYS A 153 -0.52 37.89 -6.69
N LYS A 154 0.43 37.53 -5.81
CA LYS A 154 1.83 37.98 -5.85
C LYS A 154 2.65 37.21 -6.89
N HIS A 155 2.40 35.91 -7.01
CA HIS A 155 3.09 34.95 -7.86
C HIS A 155 2.09 34.18 -8.75
N PRO A 156 1.45 34.84 -9.72
CA PRO A 156 0.48 34.19 -10.60
C PRO A 156 1.08 33.03 -11.41
N GLU A 157 2.39 33.08 -11.70
CA GLU A 157 3.14 32.04 -12.38
C GLU A 157 3.16 30.69 -11.63
N PHE A 158 2.94 30.70 -10.31
CA PHE A 158 2.93 29.48 -9.50
C PHE A 158 1.72 28.58 -9.77
N LYS A 159 0.63 29.11 -10.37
CA LYS A 159 -0.56 28.31 -10.71
C LYS A 159 -0.29 27.23 -11.76
N GLU A 160 0.72 27.44 -12.60
CA GLU A 160 1.09 26.50 -13.67
C GLU A 160 2.11 25.45 -13.20
N LEU A 161 2.61 25.57 -11.96
CA LEU A 161 3.59 24.63 -11.42
C LEU A 161 2.91 23.36 -10.92
N ARG A 162 3.53 22.22 -11.18
CA ARG A 162 3.09 20.96 -10.57
C ARG A 162 3.29 21.04 -9.06
N THR A 163 2.19 21.04 -8.33
CA THR A 163 2.17 21.41 -6.91
C THR A 163 1.84 20.23 -6.02
N ILE A 164 2.54 20.14 -4.88
CA ILE A 164 2.13 19.34 -3.73
C ILE A 164 1.79 20.26 -2.57
N ARG A 165 0.69 19.94 -1.90
CA ARG A 165 0.13 20.63 -0.74
C ARG A 165 0.21 19.73 0.47
N ALA A 166 0.83 20.23 1.52
CA ALA A 166 1.07 19.54 2.77
C ALA A 166 0.27 20.18 3.91
N PHE A 167 -0.50 19.37 4.64
CA PHE A 167 -1.29 19.81 5.80
C PHE A 167 -0.84 19.06 7.08
N PRO A 168 -1.04 19.63 8.28
CA PRO A 168 -0.49 19.08 9.51
C PRO A 168 -1.25 17.85 10.00
N GLU A 169 -2.56 17.74 9.76
CA GLU A 169 -3.32 16.64 10.31
C GLU A 169 -3.08 15.36 9.52
N LEU A 170 -2.85 14.27 10.25
CA LEU A 170 -2.79 12.99 9.59
C LEU A 170 -4.20 12.57 9.16
N LYS A 171 -4.39 12.38 7.85
CA LYS A 171 -5.64 11.88 7.26
C LYS A 171 -5.34 10.69 6.37
N TRP A 172 -6.18 9.67 6.43
CA TRP A 172 -6.16 8.56 5.48
C TRP A 172 -6.96 8.95 4.24
N ASP A 173 -6.29 9.49 3.23
CA ASP A 173 -6.93 10.02 2.02
C ASP A 173 -6.16 9.62 0.76
N VAL A 174 -6.60 8.52 0.14
CA VAL A 174 -6.01 8.01 -1.11
C VAL A 174 -6.22 9.00 -2.26
N GLN A 175 -7.38 9.64 -2.33
CA GLN A 175 -7.68 10.60 -3.39
C GLN A 175 -6.80 11.84 -3.26
N GLY A 176 -6.60 12.32 -2.03
CA GLY A 176 -5.67 13.40 -1.70
C GLY A 176 -4.27 13.13 -2.25
N VAL A 177 -3.73 11.91 -2.09
CA VAL A 177 -2.41 11.53 -2.64
C VAL A 177 -2.35 11.74 -4.16
N PHE A 178 -3.35 11.29 -4.91
CA PHE A 178 -3.40 11.48 -6.37
C PHE A 178 -3.58 12.95 -6.80
N MET A 179 -4.20 13.77 -5.95
CA MET A 179 -4.37 15.21 -6.16
C MET A 179 -3.19 16.05 -5.65
N GLY A 180 -2.13 15.42 -5.12
CA GLY A 180 -1.01 16.12 -4.50
C GLY A 180 -1.39 16.85 -3.21
N LYS A 181 -2.40 16.39 -2.47
CA LYS A 181 -2.81 16.92 -1.16
C LYS A 181 -2.56 15.87 -0.09
N VAL A 182 -1.53 16.06 0.72
CA VAL A 182 -1.06 15.02 1.63
C VAL A 182 -0.71 15.58 3.02
N PRO A 183 -0.74 14.77 4.08
CA PRO A 183 -0.18 15.17 5.36
C PRO A 183 1.34 15.38 5.27
N SER A 184 1.92 16.36 5.97
CA SER A 184 3.39 16.53 6.06
C SER A 184 4.10 15.24 6.50
N TYR A 185 3.44 14.43 7.33
CA TYR A 185 3.90 13.11 7.73
C TYR A 185 4.20 12.16 6.55
N THR A 186 3.40 12.24 5.49
CA THR A 186 3.56 11.38 4.31
C THR A 186 4.74 11.81 3.44
N ILE A 187 5.11 13.09 3.49
CA ILE A 187 6.36 13.56 2.88
C ILE A 187 7.54 12.97 3.65
N MET A 188 7.51 13.01 4.98
CA MET A 188 8.52 12.34 5.81
C MET A 188 8.60 10.84 5.50
N SER A 189 7.46 10.15 5.38
CA SER A 189 7.45 8.73 5.00
C SER A 189 8.01 8.47 3.61
N SER A 190 7.74 9.34 2.64
CA SER A 190 8.33 9.22 1.30
C SER A 190 9.86 9.35 1.31
N LEU A 191 10.41 10.17 2.20
CA LEU A 191 11.86 10.46 2.27
C LEU A 191 12.63 9.42 3.09
N TYR A 192 12.04 8.94 4.19
CA TYR A 192 12.75 8.15 5.22
C TYR A 192 12.46 6.65 5.23
N TRP A 193 11.59 6.13 4.35
CA TRP A 193 11.20 4.72 4.39
C TRP A 193 12.37 3.71 4.19
N LEU A 194 13.50 4.15 3.62
CA LEU A 194 14.71 3.32 3.40
C LEU A 194 15.80 3.53 4.47
N LYS A 195 15.46 4.14 5.62
CA LYS A 195 16.44 4.54 6.65
C LYS A 195 16.26 3.92 8.01
N ARG A 196 15.13 3.25 8.26
CA ARG A 196 14.78 2.79 9.59
C ARG A 196 15.48 1.48 9.92
N GLU A 197 16.76 1.60 10.26
CA GLU A 197 17.66 0.50 10.51
C GLU A 197 17.59 0.01 11.97
N PHE A 198 17.69 -1.30 12.13
CA PHE A 198 17.72 -2.02 13.38
C PHE A 198 18.92 -2.96 13.42
N TYR A 199 19.53 -3.05 14.61
CA TYR A 199 20.53 -4.04 14.93
C TYR A 199 19.84 -5.24 15.59
N TYR A 200 19.89 -6.41 14.95
CA TYR A 200 19.38 -7.66 15.53
C TYR A 200 20.49 -8.60 15.99
N GLY A 201 21.70 -8.49 15.42
CA GLY A 201 22.88 -9.23 15.85
C GLY A 201 24.13 -8.85 15.06
N PRO A 202 25.27 -9.52 15.27
CA PRO A 202 26.55 -9.15 14.66
C PRO A 202 26.80 -9.75 13.26
N GLU A 203 25.90 -10.59 12.73
CA GLU A 203 26.11 -11.26 11.44
C GLU A 203 25.94 -10.30 10.25
N ASN A 204 26.52 -10.67 9.10
CA ASN A 204 26.44 -9.92 7.85
C ASN A 204 26.73 -8.40 7.99
N PRO A 205 27.87 -8.00 8.59
CA PRO A 205 28.19 -6.59 8.85
C PRO A 205 28.36 -5.75 7.56
N ASP A 206 28.54 -6.42 6.42
CA ASP A 206 28.72 -5.82 5.10
C ASP A 206 27.44 -5.72 4.27
N LYS A 207 26.30 -6.20 4.78
CA LYS A 207 25.03 -6.26 4.06
C LYS A 207 23.94 -5.48 4.77
N THR A 208 23.05 -4.87 3.97
CA THR A 208 21.84 -4.26 4.48
C THR A 208 20.63 -5.05 4.00
N PHE A 209 19.86 -5.59 4.94
CA PHE A 209 18.61 -6.28 4.63
C PHE A 209 17.45 -5.32 4.69
N TYR A 210 16.51 -5.43 3.75
CA TYR A 210 15.21 -4.78 3.84
C TYR A 210 14.16 -5.84 4.15
N LEU A 211 13.64 -5.82 5.37
CA LEU A 211 12.66 -6.79 5.85
C LEU A 211 11.23 -6.29 5.56
N ILE A 212 10.61 -6.90 4.55
CA ILE A 212 9.21 -6.70 4.16
C ILE A 212 8.33 -7.41 5.20
N LYS A 213 7.85 -6.64 6.18
CA LYS A 213 7.05 -7.11 7.31
C LYS A 213 5.78 -6.28 7.48
N GLN A 214 4.80 -6.54 6.62
CA GLN A 214 3.52 -5.83 6.56
C GLN A 214 2.34 -6.73 6.92
N PRO A 215 1.34 -6.23 7.66
CA PRO A 215 0.11 -6.97 7.93
C PRO A 215 -0.56 -7.44 6.64
N VAL A 216 -0.94 -8.72 6.60
CA VAL A 216 -1.70 -9.34 5.51
C VAL A 216 -3.15 -8.90 5.61
N LYS A 217 -3.76 -8.97 6.80
CA LYS A 217 -5.15 -8.62 7.07
C LYS A 217 -6.15 -9.26 6.09
N GLU A 218 -7.14 -8.49 5.60
CA GLU A 218 -8.18 -8.90 4.67
C GLU A 218 -7.71 -9.07 3.20
N ASN A 219 -6.42 -8.88 2.91
CA ASN A 219 -5.92 -8.96 1.55
C ASN A 219 -6.07 -10.37 0.95
N GLY A 220 -6.46 -10.43 -0.32
CA GLY A 220 -6.41 -11.66 -1.12
C GLY A 220 -4.97 -12.03 -1.55
N LEU A 221 -4.73 -13.27 -1.94
CA LEU A 221 -3.39 -13.79 -2.22
C LEU A 221 -2.61 -12.96 -3.25
N THR A 222 -3.25 -12.59 -4.36
CA THR A 222 -2.63 -11.74 -5.40
C THR A 222 -2.26 -10.35 -4.88
N ALA A 223 -2.96 -9.84 -3.87
CA ALA A 223 -2.59 -8.58 -3.23
C ALA A 223 -1.28 -8.70 -2.46
N VAL A 224 -1.16 -9.78 -1.69
CA VAL A 224 0.06 -10.11 -0.95
C VAL A 224 1.25 -10.25 -1.91
N ILE A 225 1.09 -11.02 -3.00
CA ILE A 225 2.12 -11.18 -4.04
C ILE A 225 2.54 -9.82 -4.60
N ASN A 226 1.58 -9.01 -5.04
CA ASN A 226 1.88 -7.73 -5.66
C ASN A 226 2.56 -6.75 -4.71
N ASN A 227 2.18 -6.74 -3.43
CA ASN A 227 2.82 -5.88 -2.44
C ASN A 227 4.28 -6.29 -2.24
N VAL A 228 4.55 -7.58 -2.03
CA VAL A 228 5.91 -8.10 -1.83
C VAL A 228 6.80 -7.85 -3.05
N ILE A 229 6.32 -8.24 -4.24
CA ILE A 229 7.09 -8.05 -5.48
C ILE A 229 7.25 -6.57 -5.82
N GLY A 230 6.21 -5.75 -5.62
CA GLY A 230 6.26 -4.31 -5.85
C GLY A 230 7.33 -3.63 -5.00
N VAL A 231 7.35 -3.94 -3.71
CA VAL A 231 8.38 -3.45 -2.78
C VAL A 231 9.76 -3.95 -3.21
N LYS A 232 9.91 -5.24 -3.55
CA LYS A 232 11.16 -5.81 -4.08
C LYS A 232 11.67 -5.04 -5.30
N GLN A 233 10.81 -4.77 -6.28
CA GLN A 233 11.21 -4.03 -7.50
C GLN A 233 11.58 -2.58 -7.20
N LYS A 234 10.84 -1.92 -6.31
CA LYS A 234 11.14 -0.54 -5.89
C LYS A 234 12.49 -0.46 -5.17
N ILE A 235 12.79 -1.40 -4.27
CA ILE A 235 14.08 -1.51 -3.60
C ILE A 235 15.19 -1.74 -4.63
N ARG A 236 15.03 -2.72 -5.53
CA ARG A 236 16.02 -2.97 -6.59
C ARG A 236 16.31 -1.75 -7.46
N SER A 237 15.32 -0.89 -7.67
CA SER A 237 15.50 0.33 -8.47
C SER A 237 16.19 1.47 -7.70
N LEU A 238 15.89 1.62 -6.41
CA LEU A 238 16.38 2.77 -5.63
C LEU A 238 17.66 2.46 -4.86
N ARG A 239 17.76 1.25 -4.31
CA ARG A 239 18.83 0.78 -3.43
C ARG A 239 19.17 -0.67 -3.82
N PRO A 240 19.79 -0.88 -5.01
CA PRO A 240 20.11 -2.22 -5.50
C PRO A 240 21.05 -3.02 -4.58
N GLU A 241 21.74 -2.36 -3.66
CA GLU A 241 22.59 -2.97 -2.63
C GLU A 241 21.79 -3.54 -1.44
N PHE A 242 20.51 -3.19 -1.30
CA PHE A 242 19.66 -3.75 -0.26
C PHE A 242 19.13 -5.12 -0.66
N ILE A 243 19.12 -6.04 0.31
CA ILE A 243 18.68 -7.42 0.13
C ILE A 243 17.26 -7.55 0.69
N PRO A 244 16.22 -7.65 -0.16
CA PRO A 244 14.84 -7.75 0.31
C PRO A 244 14.54 -9.15 0.84
N VAL A 245 13.96 -9.24 2.04
CA VAL A 245 13.55 -10.49 2.70
C VAL A 245 12.12 -10.34 3.20
N VAL A 246 11.32 -11.41 3.14
CA VAL A 246 9.89 -11.35 3.45
C VAL A 246 9.59 -12.10 4.74
N ASP A 247 8.94 -11.43 5.68
CA ASP A 247 8.41 -12.02 6.90
C ASP A 247 6.99 -11.47 7.14
N LEU A 248 5.98 -12.26 6.79
CA LEU A 248 4.58 -11.90 7.02
C LEU A 248 4.02 -12.55 8.30
N GLY A 249 4.90 -13.01 9.20
CA GLY A 249 4.55 -13.55 10.51
C GLY A 249 4.32 -12.42 11.51
N ILE A 250 3.09 -11.89 11.53
CA ILE A 250 2.73 -10.74 12.38
C ILE A 250 1.76 -11.17 13.46
N ALA A 251 2.20 -11.06 14.72
CA ALA A 251 1.38 -11.37 15.88
C ALA A 251 0.11 -10.51 15.90
N GLY A 252 -1.04 -11.16 16.07
CA GLY A 252 -2.34 -10.49 16.13
C GLY A 252 -2.85 -9.98 14.78
N ASP A 253 -2.25 -10.39 13.65
CA ASP A 253 -2.75 -10.10 12.31
C ASP A 253 -3.79 -11.16 11.89
N PRO A 254 -5.11 -10.84 11.91
CA PRO A 254 -6.12 -11.76 11.43
C PRO A 254 -6.05 -11.82 9.90
N ASN A 255 -5.70 -12.99 9.35
CA ASN A 255 -5.63 -13.20 7.91
C ASN A 255 -6.29 -14.53 7.52
N GLN A 256 -6.61 -14.67 6.23
CA GLN A 256 -7.35 -15.83 5.69
C GLN A 256 -6.49 -17.03 5.30
N PHE A 257 -5.19 -17.00 5.54
CA PHE A 257 -4.25 -17.98 5.01
C PHE A 257 -3.67 -18.88 6.09
N ALA A 258 -3.49 -18.33 7.29
CA ALA A 258 -2.94 -19.04 8.44
C ALA A 258 -4.05 -19.55 9.37
N GLY A 259 -3.88 -20.77 9.90
CA GLY A 259 -4.73 -21.31 10.96
C GLY A 259 -4.38 -20.76 12.34
N VAL A 260 -3.16 -20.24 12.51
CA VAL A 260 -2.66 -19.66 13.76
C VAL A 260 -2.16 -18.24 13.52
N SER A 261 -2.53 -17.32 14.42
CA SER A 261 -2.07 -15.93 14.33
C SER A 261 -0.55 -15.83 14.50
N GLY A 262 0.10 -15.06 13.62
CA GLY A 262 1.54 -14.82 13.65
C GLY A 262 2.39 -15.78 12.82
N GLU A 263 1.80 -16.76 12.15
CA GLU A 263 2.53 -17.58 11.16
C GLU A 263 2.92 -16.78 9.93
N ASP A 264 4.10 -17.06 9.38
CA ASP A 264 4.59 -16.42 8.16
C ASP A 264 3.85 -16.92 6.92
N VAL A 265 2.81 -16.17 6.53
CA VAL A 265 1.98 -16.46 5.35
C VAL A 265 2.81 -16.59 4.06
N TRP A 266 3.93 -15.85 3.92
CA TRP A 266 4.75 -15.99 2.71
C TRP A 266 5.43 -17.35 2.67
N GLY A 267 6.14 -17.71 3.74
CA GLY A 267 6.85 -18.97 3.88
C GLY A 267 5.97 -20.23 3.87
N MET A 268 4.64 -20.09 4.00
CA MET A 268 3.70 -21.20 3.84
C MET A 268 3.54 -21.65 2.38
N PHE A 269 3.67 -20.73 1.41
CA PHE A 269 3.35 -21.03 0.01
C PHE A 269 4.49 -20.73 -0.97
N PHE A 270 5.39 -19.81 -0.63
CA PHE A 270 6.41 -19.29 -1.52
C PHE A 270 7.82 -19.53 -0.98
N GLU A 271 8.78 -19.64 -1.89
CA GLU A 271 10.20 -19.55 -1.54
C GLU A 271 10.57 -18.11 -1.17
N GLN A 272 11.65 -17.93 -0.39
CA GLN A 272 12.15 -16.58 -0.13
C GLN A 272 12.59 -15.88 -1.43
N ILE A 273 12.40 -14.56 -1.46
CA ILE A 273 12.77 -13.73 -2.62
C ILE A 273 14.27 -13.37 -2.65
N SER A 274 15.02 -13.86 -1.66
CA SER A 274 16.48 -13.81 -1.54
C SER A 274 17.03 -15.17 -1.10
N GLU A 275 18.35 -15.31 -1.11
CA GLU A 275 19.05 -16.52 -0.65
C GLU A 275 19.15 -16.64 0.89
N TYR A 276 18.71 -15.62 1.64
CA TYR A 276 18.87 -15.57 3.09
C TYR A 276 17.62 -16.04 3.83
N THR A 277 17.83 -16.75 4.93
CA THR A 277 16.79 -17.17 5.85
C THR A 277 16.39 -16.05 6.81
N LEU A 278 15.18 -16.14 7.37
CA LEU A 278 14.74 -15.21 8.42
C LEU A 278 15.65 -15.23 9.65
N GLN A 279 16.17 -16.41 10.01
CA GLN A 279 17.07 -16.55 11.15
C GLN A 279 18.37 -15.76 10.95
N GLU A 280 18.97 -15.82 9.74
CA GLU A 280 20.17 -15.03 9.42
C GLU A 280 19.87 -13.52 9.48
N VAL A 281 18.72 -13.08 8.95
CA VAL A 281 18.33 -11.66 9.00
C VAL A 281 18.13 -11.18 10.43
N TYR A 282 17.45 -11.97 11.28
CA TYR A 282 17.25 -11.65 12.69
C TYR A 282 18.50 -11.82 13.58
N ASN A 283 19.65 -12.17 13.00
CA ASN A 283 20.96 -12.08 13.65
C ASN A 283 21.90 -11.07 12.97
N SER A 284 21.40 -10.30 12.00
CA SER A 284 22.20 -9.39 11.19
C SER A 284 22.30 -7.98 11.76
N GLN A 285 23.39 -7.30 11.38
CA GLN A 285 23.76 -5.99 11.91
C GLN A 285 22.90 -4.84 11.38
N HIS A 286 22.56 -4.88 10.08
CA HIS A 286 21.89 -3.78 9.39
C HIS A 286 20.58 -4.26 8.76
N VAL A 287 19.46 -4.08 9.48
CA VAL A 287 18.13 -4.49 9.00
C VAL A 287 17.17 -3.31 8.97
N ILE A 288 16.71 -2.93 7.78
CA ILE A 288 15.66 -1.95 7.59
C ILE A 288 14.32 -2.64 7.73
N LEU A 289 13.51 -2.20 8.70
CA LEU A 289 12.22 -2.83 9.00
C LEU A 289 11.04 -1.99 8.50
N ASP A 290 10.20 -2.63 7.69
CA ASP A 290 8.94 -2.05 7.18
C ASP A 290 7.80 -2.04 8.23
N GLN A 291 7.89 -2.87 9.27
CA GLN A 291 6.89 -2.92 10.36
C GLN A 291 6.93 -1.65 11.23
N ASN A 292 6.18 -0.63 10.81
CA ASN A 292 5.30 0.25 11.60
C ASN A 292 4.77 1.38 10.71
N SER A 293 3.99 0.98 9.70
CA SER A 293 2.88 1.75 9.11
C SER A 293 3.20 3.06 8.39
N ASN A 294 4.46 3.33 8.09
CA ASN A 294 4.80 4.46 7.23
C ASN A 294 4.71 4.12 5.77
N LEU A 295 4.80 2.85 5.39
CA LEU A 295 4.65 2.45 4.00
C LEU A 295 3.20 2.56 3.50
N THR A 296 2.22 2.23 4.34
CA THR A 296 0.80 2.39 3.98
C THR A 296 0.41 3.87 3.81
N LEU A 297 1.13 4.75 4.52
CA LEU A 297 1.07 6.22 4.40
C LEU A 297 2.19 6.77 3.51
N ASN A 298 3.00 5.92 2.86
CA ASN A 298 4.01 6.34 1.92
C ASN A 298 3.27 6.56 0.61
N PRO A 299 3.26 7.79 0.10
CA PRO A 299 2.43 8.12 -1.05
C PRO A 299 2.87 7.36 -2.31
N TYR A 300 4.13 6.89 -2.40
CA TYR A 300 4.53 5.95 -3.45
C TYR A 300 3.79 4.63 -3.40
N MET A 301 3.68 4.08 -2.20
CA MET A 301 3.11 2.77 -2.01
C MET A 301 1.60 2.85 -2.03
N THR A 302 1.01 3.98 -1.63
CA THR A 302 -0.37 4.33 -1.94
C THR A 302 -0.60 4.37 -3.45
N GLU A 303 0.18 5.16 -4.21
CA GLU A 303 0.05 5.23 -5.67
C GLU A 303 0.24 3.86 -6.33
N PHE A 304 1.26 3.09 -5.94
CA PHE A 304 1.50 1.75 -6.45
C PHE A 304 0.32 0.81 -6.18
N THR A 305 -0.21 0.83 -4.94
CA THR A 305 -1.30 -0.05 -4.52
C THR A 305 -2.61 0.27 -5.22
N PHE A 306 -2.91 1.56 -5.42
CA PHE A 306 -4.22 2.05 -5.88
C PHE A 306 -4.23 2.54 -7.34
N SER A 307 -3.12 2.44 -8.06
CA SER A 307 -3.06 2.73 -9.51
C SER A 307 -3.03 1.45 -10.35
N ASN A 308 -3.19 1.62 -11.67
CA ASN A 308 -3.05 0.53 -12.65
C ASN A 308 -1.65 -0.12 -12.64
N GLN A 309 -0.64 0.48 -12.00
CA GLN A 309 0.72 -0.08 -11.90
C GLN A 309 0.71 -1.49 -11.28
N ARG A 310 -0.20 -1.75 -10.34
CA ARG A 310 -0.38 -3.07 -9.75
C ARG A 310 -0.95 -4.10 -10.72
N ALA A 311 -1.75 -3.68 -11.70
CA ALA A 311 -2.28 -4.55 -12.74
C ALA A 311 -1.25 -4.84 -13.85
N GLU A 312 -0.21 -4.02 -13.95
CA GLU A 312 0.88 -4.12 -14.92
C GLU A 312 2.14 -4.79 -14.34
N LEU A 313 2.13 -5.14 -13.04
CA LEU A 313 3.26 -5.76 -12.37
C LEU A 313 3.51 -7.16 -12.93
N VAL A 314 4.64 -7.35 -13.62
CA VAL A 314 5.10 -8.67 -14.05
C VAL A 314 6.16 -9.18 -13.07
N TYR A 315 5.83 -10.23 -12.33
CA TYR A 315 6.78 -10.96 -11.49
C TYR A 315 7.37 -12.17 -12.22
N GLY A 316 6.64 -12.85 -13.10
CA GLY A 316 7.17 -14.00 -13.84
C GLY A 316 7.93 -14.97 -12.94
N LYS A 317 9.24 -15.13 -13.18
CA LYS A 317 10.15 -16.01 -12.40
C LYS A 317 10.56 -15.47 -11.03
N ASP A 318 10.26 -14.22 -10.68
CA ASP A 318 10.50 -13.68 -9.33
C ASP A 318 9.56 -14.28 -8.28
N LEU A 319 8.41 -14.85 -8.70
CA LEU A 319 7.52 -15.61 -7.84
C LEU A 319 7.85 -17.10 -7.97
N GLN A 320 8.33 -17.69 -6.87
CA GLN A 320 8.63 -19.12 -6.78
C GLN A 320 7.78 -19.73 -5.68
N TYR A 321 7.06 -20.79 -6.03
CA TYR A 321 6.32 -21.59 -5.07
C TYR A 321 7.24 -22.60 -4.42
N ARG A 322 6.91 -22.98 -3.19
CA ARG A 322 7.53 -24.14 -2.56
C ARG A 322 7.23 -25.41 -3.34
N ARG A 323 8.11 -26.40 -3.20
CA ARG A 323 8.00 -27.67 -3.94
C ARG A 323 6.68 -28.41 -3.69
N ASP A 324 6.24 -28.49 -2.45
CA ASP A 324 4.97 -29.11 -2.05
C ASP A 324 3.75 -28.42 -2.69
N VAL A 325 3.78 -27.09 -2.78
CA VAL A 325 2.74 -26.29 -3.47
C VAL A 325 2.72 -26.57 -4.96
N ILE A 326 3.90 -26.68 -5.59
CA ILE A 326 4.03 -27.03 -7.02
C ILE A 326 3.47 -28.44 -7.27
N GLU A 327 3.83 -29.41 -6.42
CA GLU A 327 3.36 -30.79 -6.51
C GLU A 327 1.82 -30.85 -6.41
N HIS A 328 1.22 -30.24 -5.38
CA HIS A 328 -0.24 -30.15 -5.23
C HIS A 328 -0.91 -29.46 -6.43
N THR A 329 -0.37 -28.32 -6.86
CA THR A 329 -0.92 -27.56 -7.99
C THR A 329 -0.91 -28.38 -9.27
N ASN A 330 0.17 -29.09 -9.54
CA ASN A 330 0.27 -29.97 -10.70
C ASN A 330 -0.73 -31.12 -10.61
N GLU A 331 -0.85 -31.79 -9.45
CA GLU A 331 -1.83 -32.86 -9.24
C GLU A 331 -3.27 -32.40 -9.52
N VAL A 332 -3.67 -31.25 -8.98
CA VAL A 332 -5.02 -30.68 -9.19
C VAL A 332 -5.25 -30.35 -10.67
N LEU A 333 -4.31 -29.67 -11.31
CA LEU A 333 -4.47 -29.21 -12.69
C LEU A 333 -4.40 -30.38 -13.69
N ASP A 334 -3.53 -31.35 -13.45
CA ASP A 334 -3.37 -32.53 -14.30
C ASP A 334 -4.59 -33.46 -14.27
N ALA A 335 -5.42 -33.38 -13.23
CA ALA A 335 -6.66 -34.13 -13.12
C ALA A 335 -7.82 -33.51 -13.93
N VAL A 336 -7.75 -32.23 -14.28
CA VAL A 336 -8.86 -31.51 -14.95
C VAL A 336 -8.50 -31.02 -16.34
N PHE A 337 -7.22 -30.72 -16.62
CA PHE A 337 -6.79 -30.30 -17.95
C PHE A 337 -6.61 -31.48 -18.90
N PRO A 338 -6.92 -31.30 -20.21
CA PRO A 338 -6.66 -32.31 -21.22
C PRO A 338 -5.15 -32.59 -21.33
N LYS A 339 -4.79 -33.87 -21.51
CA LYS A 339 -3.39 -34.29 -21.69
C LYS A 339 -2.83 -33.91 -23.06
N ASP A 340 -3.69 -33.90 -24.07
CA ASP A 340 -3.33 -33.48 -25.42
C ASP A 340 -3.38 -31.95 -25.54
N LYS A 341 -2.60 -31.41 -26.48
CA LYS A 341 -2.62 -29.97 -26.76
C LYS A 341 -3.99 -29.53 -27.26
N LYS A 342 -4.58 -28.56 -26.56
CA LYS A 342 -5.90 -27.98 -26.83
C LYS A 342 -5.83 -26.48 -26.69
N ARG A 343 -6.67 -25.75 -27.43
CA ARG A 343 -6.83 -24.30 -27.25
C ARG A 343 -7.86 -24.05 -26.16
N ILE A 344 -7.47 -23.34 -25.12
CA ILE A 344 -8.29 -23.16 -23.92
C ILE A 344 -8.50 -21.67 -23.67
N LEU A 345 -9.77 -21.26 -23.56
CA LEU A 345 -10.14 -19.92 -23.14
C LEU A 345 -10.26 -19.89 -21.61
N ALA A 346 -9.40 -19.15 -20.92
CA ALA A 346 -9.60 -18.82 -19.53
C ALA A 346 -10.77 -17.84 -19.39
N VAL A 347 -11.71 -18.16 -18.51
CA VAL A 347 -12.84 -17.31 -18.16
C VAL A 347 -12.82 -17.08 -16.66
N VAL A 348 -12.61 -15.82 -16.27
CA VAL A 348 -12.67 -15.37 -14.88
C VAL A 348 -14.00 -14.67 -14.65
N VAL A 349 -14.79 -15.17 -13.71
CA VAL A 349 -16.01 -14.49 -13.27
C VAL A 349 -15.92 -14.28 -11.77
N ARG A 350 -15.61 -13.05 -11.38
CA ARG A 350 -15.69 -12.61 -9.99
C ARG A 350 -17.18 -12.50 -9.60
N GLY A 351 -17.55 -13.06 -8.47
CA GLY A 351 -18.92 -13.21 -7.98
C GLY A 351 -19.37 -12.11 -7.01
N SER A 352 -20.43 -12.39 -6.26
CA SER A 352 -21.33 -11.39 -5.65
C SER A 352 -20.77 -10.56 -4.49
N ASP A 353 -19.68 -10.96 -3.83
CA ASP A 353 -19.17 -10.27 -2.62
C ASP A 353 -18.63 -8.85 -2.89
N TYR A 354 -18.16 -8.56 -4.11
CA TYR A 354 -17.76 -7.20 -4.49
C TYR A 354 -18.94 -6.33 -4.93
N LEU A 355 -20.11 -6.93 -5.13
CA LEU A 355 -21.35 -6.23 -5.46
C LEU A 355 -22.13 -5.81 -4.21
N ILE A 356 -21.73 -6.25 -3.00
CA ILE A 356 -22.41 -5.82 -1.77
C ILE A 356 -22.27 -4.30 -1.59
N PRO A 357 -23.27 -3.60 -1.01
CA PRO A 357 -23.28 -2.14 -0.92
C PRO A 357 -22.03 -1.53 -0.25
N ARG A 358 -21.43 -2.25 0.70
CA ARG A 358 -20.24 -1.77 1.44
C ARG A 358 -18.96 -1.77 0.59
N THR A 359 -18.83 -2.67 -0.38
CA THR A 359 -17.63 -2.79 -1.25
C THR A 359 -17.86 -2.29 -2.67
N SER A 360 -19.08 -2.37 -3.20
CA SER A 360 -19.44 -1.99 -4.57
C SER A 360 -19.05 -0.56 -4.95
N LYS A 361 -19.09 0.38 -4.00
CA LYS A 361 -18.61 1.76 -4.20
C LYS A 361 -17.11 1.88 -4.52
N TYR A 362 -16.32 0.82 -4.28
CA TYR A 362 -14.88 0.79 -4.45
C TYR A 362 -14.41 -0.20 -5.53
N VAL A 363 -15.32 -1.00 -6.11
CA VAL A 363 -14.97 -2.04 -7.08
C VAL A 363 -15.66 -1.75 -8.41
N PRO A 364 -14.96 -1.83 -9.55
CA PRO A 364 -15.55 -1.57 -10.86
C PRO A 364 -16.71 -2.53 -11.15
N HIS A 365 -17.80 -2.01 -11.73
CA HIS A 365 -18.89 -2.83 -12.22
C HIS A 365 -18.56 -3.31 -13.64
N GLY A 366 -18.19 -4.58 -13.74
CA GLY A 366 -17.92 -5.26 -15.00
C GLY A 366 -19.18 -5.85 -15.65
N LEU A 367 -18.98 -6.83 -16.53
CA LEU A 367 -20.06 -7.62 -17.10
C LEU A 367 -20.73 -8.49 -16.02
N SER A 368 -22.01 -8.79 -16.19
CA SER A 368 -22.67 -9.85 -15.41
C SER A 368 -22.10 -11.22 -15.76
N ALA A 369 -22.32 -12.20 -14.87
CA ALA A 369 -21.94 -13.60 -15.13
C ALA A 369 -22.60 -14.14 -16.41
N ARG A 370 -23.84 -13.71 -16.70
CA ARG A 370 -24.57 -14.12 -17.91
C ARG A 370 -23.98 -13.53 -19.18
N GLU A 371 -23.70 -12.23 -19.20
CA GLU A 371 -23.05 -11.58 -20.35
C GLU A 371 -21.65 -12.16 -20.60
N THR A 372 -20.94 -12.52 -19.53
CA THR A 372 -19.62 -13.18 -19.63
C THR A 372 -19.74 -14.57 -20.22
N LEU A 373 -20.75 -15.36 -19.83
CA LEU A 373 -21.05 -16.67 -20.45
C LEU A 373 -21.38 -16.51 -21.94
N ASP A 374 -22.27 -15.58 -22.29
CA ASP A 374 -22.68 -15.38 -23.68
C ASP A 374 -21.47 -14.97 -24.56
N LYS A 375 -20.56 -14.14 -24.03
CA LYS A 375 -19.27 -13.83 -24.67
C LYS A 375 -18.35 -15.04 -24.78
N ALA A 376 -18.25 -15.86 -23.73
CA ALA A 376 -17.42 -17.06 -23.75
C ALA A 376 -17.87 -18.03 -24.85
N ILE A 377 -19.18 -18.28 -24.97
CA ILE A 377 -19.77 -19.09 -26.05
C ILE A 377 -19.38 -18.51 -27.41
N LYS A 378 -19.57 -17.20 -27.60
CA LYS A 378 -19.19 -16.53 -28.85
C LYS A 378 -17.72 -16.73 -29.20
N TYR A 379 -16.80 -16.54 -28.25
CA TYR A 379 -15.36 -16.73 -28.51
C TYR A 379 -14.99 -18.17 -28.78
N VAL A 380 -15.61 -19.10 -28.07
CA VAL A 380 -15.42 -20.53 -28.30
C VAL A 380 -15.80 -20.90 -29.74
N ASP A 381 -16.94 -20.41 -30.23
CA ASP A 381 -17.45 -20.73 -31.57
C ASP A 381 -16.73 -19.96 -32.68
N GLU A 382 -16.54 -18.64 -32.53
CA GLU A 382 -15.96 -17.80 -33.58
C GLU A 382 -14.43 -17.90 -33.67
N LYS A 383 -13.75 -18.11 -32.53
CA LYS A 383 -12.28 -18.18 -32.47
C LYS A 383 -11.75 -19.61 -32.36
N GLY A 384 -12.63 -20.62 -32.26
CA GLY A 384 -12.27 -22.03 -32.31
C GLY A 384 -11.43 -22.51 -31.13
N PHE A 385 -11.79 -22.12 -29.91
CA PHE A 385 -11.24 -22.76 -28.70
C PHE A 385 -11.81 -24.17 -28.60
N ASP A 386 -11.12 -25.10 -27.93
CA ASP A 386 -11.59 -26.45 -27.63
C ASP A 386 -12.33 -26.48 -26.28
N PHE A 387 -11.78 -25.84 -25.26
CA PHE A 387 -12.30 -25.83 -23.89
C PHE A 387 -12.38 -24.42 -23.31
N VAL A 388 -13.15 -24.30 -22.23
CA VAL A 388 -13.20 -23.13 -21.35
C VAL A 388 -12.72 -23.54 -19.97
N TYR A 389 -11.71 -22.86 -19.46
CA TYR A 389 -11.29 -22.98 -18.07
C TYR A 389 -11.99 -21.90 -17.23
N LEU A 390 -12.91 -22.29 -16.34
CA LEU A 390 -13.69 -21.37 -15.51
C LEU A 390 -13.06 -21.21 -14.12
N ALA A 391 -12.62 -19.99 -13.82
CA ALA A 391 -12.22 -19.58 -12.48
C ALA A 391 -13.33 -18.70 -11.85
N THR A 392 -13.95 -19.22 -10.79
CA THR A 392 -14.94 -18.49 -9.98
C THR A 392 -15.02 -19.11 -8.58
N GLU A 393 -15.13 -18.24 -7.58
CA GLU A 393 -15.38 -18.56 -6.18
C GLU A 393 -16.85 -18.89 -5.88
N GLU A 394 -17.76 -18.62 -6.84
CA GLU A 394 -19.21 -18.67 -6.60
C GLU A 394 -19.87 -19.91 -7.25
N GLN A 395 -20.65 -20.62 -6.44
CA GLN A 395 -21.33 -21.85 -6.85
C GLN A 395 -22.42 -21.59 -7.90
N GLY A 396 -23.20 -20.51 -7.75
CA GLY A 396 -24.23 -20.13 -8.71
C GLY A 396 -23.69 -19.82 -10.11
N ILE A 397 -22.47 -19.28 -10.19
CA ILE A 397 -21.79 -19.03 -11.47
C ILE A 397 -21.36 -20.35 -12.13
N LEU A 398 -20.82 -21.30 -11.36
CA LEU A 398 -20.48 -22.63 -11.89
C LEU A 398 -21.73 -23.33 -12.45
N GLU A 399 -22.85 -23.26 -11.73
CA GLU A 399 -24.15 -23.82 -12.18
C GLU A 399 -24.64 -23.17 -13.47
N LEU A 400 -24.49 -21.85 -13.61
CA LEU A 400 -24.83 -21.12 -14.83
C LEU A 400 -24.02 -21.64 -16.04
N PHE A 401 -22.71 -21.83 -15.88
CA PHE A 401 -21.85 -22.31 -16.97
C PHE A 401 -22.12 -23.80 -17.27
N THR A 402 -22.26 -24.64 -16.25
CA THR A 402 -22.55 -26.08 -16.43
C THR A 402 -23.95 -26.35 -16.98
N GLY A 403 -24.89 -25.41 -16.81
CA GLY A 403 -26.22 -25.44 -17.45
C GLY A 403 -26.25 -24.91 -18.88
N SER A 404 -25.11 -24.55 -19.47
CA SER A 404 -25.01 -23.95 -20.80
C SER A 404 -24.52 -24.93 -21.88
N ALA A 405 -24.41 -24.45 -23.13
CA ALA A 405 -23.81 -25.19 -24.24
C ALA A 405 -22.32 -25.53 -24.02
N LEU A 406 -21.65 -24.91 -23.04
CA LEU A 406 -20.25 -25.19 -22.72
C LEU A 406 -20.05 -26.40 -21.81
N LYS A 407 -21.11 -27.01 -21.26
CA LYS A 407 -21.03 -28.06 -20.22
C LYS A 407 -19.92 -29.10 -20.44
N ASP A 408 -19.88 -29.71 -21.62
CA ASP A 408 -18.94 -30.79 -21.95
C ASP A 408 -17.53 -30.29 -22.33
N ARG A 409 -17.34 -28.97 -22.27
CA ARG A 409 -16.14 -28.23 -22.65
C ARG A 409 -15.59 -27.39 -21.50
N LEU A 410 -16.16 -27.53 -20.29
CA LEU A 410 -15.74 -26.82 -19.10
C LEU A 410 -14.66 -27.58 -18.36
N ILE A 411 -13.61 -26.85 -18.00
CA ILE A 411 -12.56 -27.24 -17.08
C ILE A 411 -12.68 -26.33 -15.87
N PHE A 412 -12.70 -26.90 -14.67
CA PHE A 412 -12.69 -26.14 -13.42
C PHE A 412 -12.14 -27.01 -12.29
N THR A 413 -11.48 -26.38 -11.33
CA THR A 413 -10.96 -27.08 -10.14
C THR A 413 -12.08 -27.47 -9.20
N LYS A 414 -11.83 -28.46 -8.34
CA LYS A 414 -12.76 -28.90 -7.29
C LYS A 414 -12.77 -27.98 -6.06
N GLN A 415 -12.18 -26.78 -6.17
CA GLN A 415 -12.15 -25.81 -5.07
C GLN A 415 -13.54 -25.62 -4.46
N LYS A 416 -13.58 -25.43 -3.15
CA LYS A 416 -14.80 -25.03 -2.42
C LYS A 416 -15.32 -23.71 -3.00
N ARG A 417 -16.61 -23.66 -3.30
CA ARG A 417 -17.30 -22.48 -3.84
C ARG A 417 -18.42 -22.06 -2.91
N ILE A 418 -18.63 -20.76 -2.79
CA ILE A 418 -19.64 -20.17 -1.91
C ILE A 418 -20.93 -19.94 -2.69
N ASP A 419 -22.05 -20.24 -2.05
CA ASP A 419 -23.38 -19.97 -2.60
C ASP A 419 -23.99 -18.71 -1.97
N PHE A 420 -23.69 -17.55 -2.55
CA PHE A 420 -24.21 -16.25 -2.09
C PHE A 420 -25.73 -16.08 -2.24
N ARG A 421 -26.45 -17.07 -2.81
CA ARG A 421 -27.91 -17.08 -2.80
C ARG A 421 -28.47 -17.40 -1.41
N LYS A 422 -27.68 -18.04 -0.55
CA LYS A 422 -28.04 -18.32 0.85
C LYS A 422 -28.12 -17.02 1.65
N GLU A 423 -29.22 -16.84 2.37
CA GLU A 423 -29.51 -15.63 3.16
C GLU A 423 -28.38 -15.27 4.15
N GLU A 424 -27.77 -16.27 4.78
CA GLU A 424 -26.66 -16.11 5.74
C GLU A 424 -25.36 -15.51 5.14
N TYR A 425 -25.22 -15.48 3.81
CA TYR A 425 -24.04 -14.97 3.12
C TYR A 425 -24.27 -13.67 2.34
N GLN A 426 -25.52 -13.19 2.20
CA GLN A 426 -25.86 -12.08 1.29
C GLN A 426 -25.18 -10.75 1.62
N ASP A 427 -24.77 -10.54 2.87
CA ASP A 427 -24.11 -9.31 3.35
C ASP A 427 -22.67 -9.56 3.85
N LYS A 428 -22.10 -10.73 3.58
CA LYS A 428 -20.76 -11.11 4.04
C LYS A 428 -19.74 -11.06 2.91
N LEU A 429 -18.56 -10.56 3.23
CA LEU A 429 -17.37 -10.76 2.42
C LEU A 429 -16.98 -12.24 2.40
N LEU A 430 -16.29 -12.67 1.35
CA LEU A 430 -15.78 -14.03 1.25
C LEU A 430 -14.92 -14.43 2.47
N LEU A 431 -14.11 -13.50 2.98
CA LEU A 431 -13.33 -13.66 4.21
C LEU A 431 -14.20 -13.99 5.43
N GLU A 432 -15.32 -13.30 5.59
CA GLU A 432 -16.24 -13.47 6.73
C GLU A 432 -16.96 -14.81 6.63
N VAL A 433 -17.34 -15.23 5.41
CA VAL A 433 -17.91 -16.56 5.19
C VAL A 433 -16.93 -17.67 5.61
N PHE A 434 -15.64 -17.54 5.28
CA PHE A 434 -14.64 -18.51 5.69
C PHE A 434 -14.33 -18.46 7.19
N ALA A 435 -14.34 -17.26 7.79
CA ALA A 435 -14.10 -17.12 9.22
C ALA A 435 -15.19 -17.80 10.08
N ASP A 436 -16.43 -17.85 9.58
CA ASP A 436 -17.56 -18.52 10.25
C ASP A 436 -17.59 -20.04 10.01
N ASP A 437 -16.77 -20.56 9.10
CA ASP A 437 -16.75 -21.99 8.76
C ASP A 437 -15.70 -22.74 9.59
N HIS A 438 -16.15 -23.34 10.69
CA HIS A 438 -15.30 -24.09 11.62
C HIS A 438 -14.70 -25.38 11.04
N GLU A 439 -15.15 -25.84 9.87
CA GLU A 439 -14.58 -26.98 9.16
C GLU A 439 -13.62 -26.54 8.03
N ASP A 440 -13.43 -25.23 7.81
CA ASP A 440 -12.49 -24.71 6.83
C ASP A 440 -11.03 -24.98 7.23
N ASP A 441 -10.24 -25.45 6.27
CA ASP A 441 -8.78 -25.48 6.36
C ASP A 441 -8.23 -24.35 5.48
N PRO A 442 -7.77 -23.23 6.08
CA PRO A 442 -7.25 -22.08 5.35
C PRO A 442 -6.08 -22.42 4.42
N ILE A 443 -5.24 -23.39 4.81
CA ILE A 443 -4.06 -23.81 4.04
C ILE A 443 -4.52 -24.58 2.82
N ALA A 444 -5.35 -25.60 3.01
CA ALA A 444 -5.88 -26.41 1.91
C ALA A 444 -6.69 -25.56 0.92
N ARG A 445 -7.53 -24.64 1.42
CA ARG A 445 -8.28 -23.70 0.59
C ARG A 445 -7.36 -22.78 -0.22
N THR A 446 -6.27 -22.31 0.39
CA THR A 446 -5.29 -21.46 -0.31
C THR A 446 -4.54 -22.24 -1.39
N LEU A 447 -4.17 -23.50 -1.13
CA LEU A 447 -3.57 -24.39 -2.13
C LEU A 447 -4.51 -24.62 -3.32
N ASP A 448 -5.79 -24.86 -3.08
CA ASP A 448 -6.81 -24.98 -4.14
C ASP A 448 -6.96 -23.69 -4.93
N TYR A 449 -6.92 -22.53 -4.26
CA TYR A 449 -6.98 -21.24 -4.93
C TYR A 449 -5.73 -20.96 -5.78
N ILE A 450 -4.54 -21.31 -5.29
CA ILE A 450 -3.28 -21.26 -6.07
C ILE A 450 -3.40 -22.12 -7.33
N ALA A 451 -3.91 -23.35 -7.19
CA ALA A 451 -4.14 -24.20 -8.35
C ALA A 451 -5.13 -23.57 -9.32
N THR A 452 -6.21 -22.96 -8.82
CA THR A 452 -7.17 -22.24 -9.66
C THR A 452 -6.52 -21.11 -10.46
N LEU A 453 -5.65 -20.33 -9.80
CA LEU A 453 -4.91 -19.23 -10.42
C LEU A 453 -3.89 -19.71 -11.44
N GLU A 454 -3.10 -20.74 -11.15
CA GLU A 454 -2.14 -21.33 -12.09
C GLU A 454 -2.84 -22.03 -13.28
N GLY A 455 -4.09 -22.49 -13.12
CA GLY A 455 -4.88 -22.96 -14.26
C GLY A 455 -5.09 -21.87 -15.32
N LEU A 456 -5.19 -20.59 -14.93
CA LEU A 456 -5.32 -19.47 -15.86
C LEU A 456 -4.06 -19.33 -16.73
N THR A 457 -2.89 -19.61 -16.18
CA THR A 457 -1.59 -19.45 -16.85
C THR A 457 -1.33 -20.56 -17.89
N ARG A 458 -2.11 -21.66 -17.84
CA ARG A 458 -2.10 -22.76 -18.82
C ARG A 458 -3.03 -22.54 -20.02
N CYS A 459 -3.72 -21.42 -20.10
CA CYS A 459 -4.71 -21.12 -21.15
C CYS A 459 -4.13 -20.22 -22.25
N ASP A 460 -4.76 -20.22 -23.43
CA ASP A 460 -4.28 -19.50 -24.62
C ASP A 460 -4.90 -18.09 -24.74
N ALA A 461 -6.08 -17.84 -24.17
CA ALA A 461 -6.69 -16.52 -24.13
C ALA A 461 -7.40 -16.27 -22.79
N LEU A 462 -7.67 -15.00 -22.48
CA LEU A 462 -8.31 -14.60 -21.22
C LEU A 462 -9.53 -13.72 -21.49
N LEU A 463 -10.68 -14.13 -20.93
CA LEU A 463 -11.90 -13.34 -20.80
C LEU A 463 -12.19 -13.15 -19.31
N ALA A 464 -12.48 -11.93 -18.89
CA ALA A 464 -12.88 -11.65 -17.52
C ALA A 464 -14.02 -10.64 -17.43
N ASN A 465 -14.94 -10.84 -16.49
CA ASN A 465 -16.07 -9.94 -16.30
C ASN A 465 -15.63 -8.56 -15.79
N VAL A 466 -14.61 -8.52 -14.92
CA VAL A 466 -13.99 -7.31 -14.36
C VAL A 466 -12.50 -7.55 -14.11
N THR A 467 -11.71 -6.47 -14.10
CA THR A 467 -10.32 -6.53 -13.62
C THR A 467 -10.30 -6.87 -12.12
N CYS A 468 -9.73 -8.03 -11.76
CA CYS A 468 -9.66 -8.52 -10.38
C CYS A 468 -8.32 -9.20 -10.07
N GLY A 469 -8.14 -9.67 -8.83
CA GLY A 469 -6.92 -10.36 -8.38
C GLY A 469 -6.54 -11.59 -9.21
N ALA A 470 -7.50 -12.33 -9.77
CA ALA A 470 -7.18 -13.46 -10.64
C ALA A 470 -6.64 -13.01 -12.01
N VAL A 471 -7.20 -11.93 -12.57
CA VAL A 471 -6.71 -11.33 -13.82
C VAL A 471 -5.31 -10.77 -13.65
N THR A 472 -5.09 -9.96 -12.60
CA THR A 472 -3.77 -9.37 -12.35
C THR A 472 -2.73 -10.43 -12.02
N TYR A 473 -3.14 -11.54 -11.38
CA TYR A 473 -2.24 -12.67 -11.15
C TYR A 473 -1.78 -13.30 -12.47
N ALA A 474 -2.73 -13.62 -13.34
CA ALA A 474 -2.46 -14.31 -14.59
C ALA A 474 -1.55 -13.51 -15.53
N LEU A 475 -1.79 -12.19 -15.60
CA LEU A 475 -0.95 -11.24 -16.33
C LEU A 475 0.41 -11.06 -15.65
N GLY A 476 0.45 -10.96 -14.32
CA GLY A 476 1.69 -10.77 -13.56
C GLY A 476 2.63 -11.98 -13.60
N ARG A 477 2.10 -13.18 -13.84
CA ARG A 477 2.91 -14.37 -14.14
C ARG A 477 3.66 -14.26 -15.48
N GLY A 478 3.35 -13.26 -16.31
CA GLY A 478 3.95 -13.06 -17.63
C GLY A 478 3.36 -13.98 -18.70
N THR A 479 2.15 -14.50 -18.48
CA THR A 479 1.45 -15.36 -19.45
C THR A 479 1.19 -14.59 -20.74
N THR A 480 1.57 -15.16 -21.88
CA THR A 480 1.29 -14.55 -23.19
C THR A 480 -0.01 -15.12 -23.74
N TYR A 481 -1.07 -14.32 -23.70
CA TYR A 481 -2.37 -14.68 -24.26
C TYR A 481 -2.51 -14.21 -25.71
N GLU A 482 -3.22 -15.00 -26.54
CA GLU A 482 -3.66 -14.63 -27.89
C GLU A 482 -4.47 -13.31 -27.86
N PHE A 483 -5.32 -13.15 -26.84
CA PHE A 483 -5.98 -11.89 -26.51
C PHE A 483 -6.40 -11.87 -25.03
N VAL A 484 -6.61 -10.65 -24.52
CA VAL A 484 -7.19 -10.38 -23.20
C VAL A 484 -8.42 -9.49 -23.41
N ASP A 485 -9.61 -10.00 -23.08
CA ASP A 485 -10.86 -9.22 -23.03
C ASP A 485 -11.31 -9.09 -21.58
N VAL A 486 -11.09 -7.92 -20.99
CA VAL A 486 -11.52 -7.60 -19.64
C VAL A 486 -12.13 -6.22 -19.64
N SER A 487 -13.28 -6.07 -18.97
CA SER A 487 -13.82 -4.75 -18.68
C SER A 487 -12.82 -4.01 -17.81
N LYS A 488 -12.16 -3.02 -18.41
CA LYS A 488 -11.29 -2.09 -17.70
C LYS A 488 -12.15 -1.27 -16.73
N ILE A 489 -11.53 -0.87 -15.63
CA ILE A 489 -12.08 0.14 -14.74
C ILE A 489 -12.38 1.36 -15.61
N ALA A 490 -13.65 1.79 -15.69
CA ALA A 490 -13.96 3.04 -16.35
C ALA A 490 -13.08 4.15 -15.73
N ASP A 491 -12.54 5.05 -16.55
CA ASP A 491 -11.63 6.14 -16.17
C ASP A 491 -12.30 7.21 -15.26
N GLY A 492 -13.17 6.82 -14.33
CA GLY A 492 -13.91 7.68 -13.41
C GLY A 492 -13.05 8.41 -12.38
N MET A 493 -11.73 8.17 -12.34
CA MET A 493 -10.78 8.96 -11.55
C MET A 493 -9.89 9.89 -12.40
N GLN A 494 -9.99 9.87 -13.74
CA GLN A 494 -9.22 10.77 -14.61
C GLN A 494 -9.93 12.10 -14.93
N SER A 495 -11.16 12.31 -14.45
CA SER A 495 -11.95 13.53 -14.71
C SER A 495 -11.73 14.67 -13.70
N ALA A 496 -10.57 14.70 -13.04
CA ALA A 496 -10.09 15.88 -12.32
C ALA A 496 -8.70 16.26 -12.87
N ARG A 497 -8.70 16.76 -14.11
CA ARG A 497 -7.59 17.59 -14.62
C ARG A 497 -7.80 19.03 -14.21
#